data_AF-A0A1Y2IAF1-F1
#
_entry.id   AF-A0A1Y2IAF1-F1
#
_cell.length_a   1.000
_cell.length_b   1.000
_cell.length_c   1.000
_cell.angle_alpha   90.00
_cell.angle_beta   90.00
_cell.angle_gamma   90.00
#
_symmetry.space_group_name_H-M   'P 1'
#
loop_
_entity.id
_entity.type
_entity.pdbx_description
1 polymer ?
#
loop_
_entity_poly.entity_id
_entity_poly.type
_entity_poly.pdbx_seq_one_letter_code
_entity_poly.pdbx_strand_id
1 'polypeptide(L)'
;MGSIRLPNFPALCNAHFELRSNPHCRHVTLASEKWALSTPLFLDADEEARLPGARLGLLAALCFPTCDASQLLAITKFLIVVLHWVDRPRSLYADEEMLDPIWTKYLRPTTRRDWQKRFQRHLAAFRLKRALSAQDAAHGVVPDLESYVDLRRDASGVKMLLDMIVYAGGLHIPQYVYEHPALRRLREDAANIIAWSTDVAAFARRPNSINLISVLMNERRYTPQAASHCAGNLVKDTIANFLTNEASLPSFEDWDLDVRAYVRGLRDCIAGTLNWLYETERFFGEAAEDVRSSGWVFIS
;
A
#
# COMPACT_ATOMS: atom_id res chain seq x y z
N MET A 1 3.58 15.43 -25.45
CA MET A 1 3.17 15.80 -24.08
C MET A 1 1.68 16.10 -24.13
N GLY A 2 0.91 15.51 -23.21
CA GLY A 2 -0.55 15.58 -23.24
C GLY A 2 -1.11 15.49 -21.83
N SER A 3 -2.37 15.84 -21.66
CA SER A 3 -3.09 15.64 -20.41
C SER A 3 -3.84 14.32 -20.44
N ILE A 4 -3.98 13.70 -19.26
CA ILE A 4 -4.92 12.59 -19.07
C ILE A 4 -5.85 12.91 -17.91
N ARG A 5 -7.04 12.33 -17.96
CA ARG A 5 -7.99 12.33 -16.85
C ARG A 5 -7.84 11.04 -16.07
N LEU A 6 -7.50 11.16 -14.78
CA LEU A 6 -7.41 10.06 -13.84
C LEU A 6 -8.80 9.67 -13.31
N PRO A 7 -9.02 8.39 -12.97
CA PRO A 7 -10.18 7.98 -12.19
C PRO A 7 -10.22 8.70 -10.83
N ASN A 8 -11.40 9.09 -10.38
CA ASN A 8 -11.59 9.65 -9.04
C ASN A 8 -11.70 8.50 -8.02
N PHE A 9 -10.55 7.97 -7.58
CA PHE A 9 -10.51 6.86 -6.63
C PHE A 9 -11.17 7.18 -5.28
N PRO A 10 -11.00 8.37 -4.67
CA PRO A 10 -11.72 8.74 -3.46
C PRO A 10 -13.24 8.62 -3.63
N ALA A 11 -13.81 9.12 -4.74
CA ALA A 11 -15.25 9.00 -5.00
C ALA A 11 -15.70 7.54 -5.21
N LEU A 12 -14.91 6.72 -5.93
CA LEU A 12 -15.19 5.29 -6.11
C LEU A 12 -15.19 4.52 -4.79
N CYS A 13 -14.28 4.87 -3.89
CA CYS A 13 -14.10 4.21 -2.61
C CYS A 13 -15.12 4.67 -1.55
N ASN A 14 -15.31 5.98 -1.39
CA ASN A 14 -16.10 6.56 -0.29
C ASN A 14 -17.60 6.20 -0.37
N ALA A 15 -18.08 5.76 -1.53
CA ALA A 15 -19.43 5.20 -1.68
C ALA A 15 -19.63 3.88 -0.92
N HIS A 16 -18.54 3.16 -0.63
CA HIS A 16 -18.58 1.81 -0.06
C HIS A 16 -17.78 1.69 1.23
N PHE A 17 -16.69 2.43 1.38
CA PHE A 17 -15.77 2.36 2.51
C PHE A 17 -15.73 3.71 3.23
N GLU A 18 -16.16 3.73 4.48
CA GLU A 18 -16.12 4.92 5.33
C GLU A 18 -14.66 5.26 5.69
N LEU A 19 -14.25 6.50 5.42
CA LEU A 19 -12.94 7.02 5.81
C LEU A 19 -12.92 7.39 7.30
N ARG A 20 -11.97 6.82 8.04
CA ARG A 20 -11.73 7.10 9.46
C ARG A 20 -10.27 7.51 9.65
N SER A 21 -9.97 8.15 10.77
CA SER A 21 -8.61 8.58 11.09
C SER A 21 -8.30 8.36 12.56
N ASN A 22 -7.07 7.94 12.85
CA ASN A 22 -6.58 7.75 14.21
C ASN A 22 -6.31 9.11 14.89
N PRO A 23 -6.84 9.37 16.10
CA PRO A 23 -6.64 10.64 16.81
C PRO A 23 -5.16 10.92 17.17
N HIS A 24 -4.31 9.90 17.13
CA HIS A 24 -2.88 10.00 17.41
C HIS A 24 -2.04 10.47 16.22
N CYS A 25 -2.64 10.69 15.04
CA CYS A 25 -1.96 11.01 13.79
C CYS A 25 -0.86 12.07 13.95
N ARG A 26 -1.19 13.24 14.52
CA ARG A 26 -0.26 14.37 14.62
C ARG A 26 0.98 14.04 15.44
N HIS A 27 0.80 13.49 16.64
CA HIS A 27 1.93 13.23 17.53
C HIS A 27 2.80 12.07 17.02
N VAL A 28 2.17 11.03 16.44
CA VAL A 28 2.88 9.88 15.87
C VAL A 28 3.68 10.30 14.64
N THR A 29 3.13 11.17 13.80
CA THR A 29 3.85 11.73 12.64
C THR A 29 5.17 12.36 13.10
N LEU A 30 5.09 13.33 14.02
CA LEU A 30 6.27 14.02 14.55
C LEU A 30 7.28 13.07 15.21
N ALA A 31 6.81 12.09 15.99
CA ALA A 31 7.68 11.14 16.67
C ALA A 31 8.38 10.16 15.70
N SER A 32 7.66 9.75 14.65
CA SER A 32 8.19 8.84 13.62
C SER A 32 9.20 9.54 12.70
N GLU A 33 8.92 10.77 12.28
CA GLU A 33 9.84 11.58 11.47
C GLU A 33 11.10 11.93 12.26
N LYS A 34 10.95 12.38 13.51
CA LYS A 34 12.11 12.62 14.39
C LYS A 34 12.98 11.37 14.52
N TRP A 35 12.37 10.20 14.70
CA TRP A 35 13.10 8.93 14.76
C TRP A 35 13.88 8.69 13.48
N ALA A 36 13.25 8.81 12.31
CA ALA A 36 13.89 8.59 11.02
C ALA A 36 15.08 9.54 10.80
N LEU A 37 14.86 10.84 10.99
CA LEU A 37 15.88 11.89 10.80
C LEU A 37 17.04 11.83 11.82
N SER A 38 16.80 11.22 12.99
CA SER A 38 17.85 11.04 14.01
C SER A 38 18.61 9.72 13.91
N THR A 39 18.19 8.81 13.03
CA THR A 39 18.84 7.50 12.87
C THR A 39 20.00 7.66 11.88
N PRO A 40 21.27 7.48 12.31
CA PRO A 40 22.42 7.72 11.45
C PRO A 40 22.39 6.85 10.20
N LEU A 41 22.70 7.44 9.04
CA LEU A 41 22.78 6.76 7.74
C LEU A 41 21.48 6.03 7.31
N PHE A 42 20.34 6.39 7.90
CA PHE A 42 19.05 5.80 7.54
C PHE A 42 18.49 6.37 6.22
N LEU A 43 18.45 7.70 6.09
CA LEU A 43 17.94 8.39 4.91
C LEU A 43 19.07 9.23 4.28
N ASP A 44 19.04 9.39 2.95
CA ASP A 44 19.84 10.44 2.30
C ASP A 44 19.17 11.82 2.40
N ALA A 45 19.90 12.87 2.00
CA ALA A 45 19.40 14.25 2.06
C ALA A 45 18.10 14.47 1.23
N ASP A 46 17.93 13.75 0.11
CA ASP A 46 16.73 13.86 -0.74
C ASP A 46 15.53 13.15 -0.10
N GLU A 47 15.75 12.04 0.59
CA GLU A 47 14.75 11.30 1.36
C GLU A 47 14.34 12.07 2.61
N GLU A 48 15.29 12.65 3.34
CA GLU A 48 15.04 13.53 4.49
C GLU A 48 14.16 14.72 4.08
N ALA A 49 14.50 15.40 2.98
CA ALA A 49 13.74 16.55 2.50
C ALA A 49 12.30 16.18 2.06
N ARG A 50 12.09 14.98 1.52
CA ARG A 50 10.78 14.51 1.02
C ARG A 50 9.92 13.83 2.09
N LEU A 51 10.50 13.43 3.23
CA LEU A 51 9.81 12.66 4.26
C LEU A 51 8.54 13.35 4.80
N PRO A 52 8.55 14.65 5.17
CA PRO A 52 7.34 15.31 5.66
C PRO A 52 6.22 15.34 4.61
N GLY A 53 6.57 15.67 3.35
CA GLY A 53 5.64 15.69 2.22
C GLY A 53 5.08 14.30 1.86
N ALA A 54 5.77 13.23 2.24
CA ALA A 54 5.25 11.87 2.07
C ALA A 54 4.01 11.59 2.94
N ARG A 55 3.83 12.32 4.06
CA ARG A 55 2.68 12.21 4.98
C ARG A 55 2.41 10.77 5.42
N LEU A 56 3.44 10.01 5.78
CA LEU A 56 3.30 8.60 6.14
C LEU A 56 2.55 8.37 7.47
N GLY A 57 2.64 9.32 8.40
CA GLY A 57 1.81 9.28 9.62
C GLY A 57 0.31 9.44 9.32
N LEU A 58 -0.05 10.20 8.29
CA LEU A 58 -1.43 10.27 7.79
C LEU A 58 -1.86 8.94 7.18
N LEU A 59 -1.03 8.33 6.31
CA LEU A 59 -1.32 7.00 5.75
C LEU A 59 -1.58 5.98 6.86
N ALA A 60 -0.70 5.92 7.87
CA ALA A 60 -0.89 5.04 9.01
C ALA A 60 -2.19 5.35 9.75
N ALA A 61 -2.48 6.61 10.04
CA ALA A 61 -3.67 7.00 10.78
C ALA A 61 -4.98 6.67 10.05
N LEU A 62 -5.00 6.76 8.72
CA LEU A 62 -6.17 6.41 7.92
C LEU A 62 -6.35 4.89 7.78
N CYS A 63 -5.26 4.13 7.65
CA CYS A 63 -5.30 2.67 7.53
C CYS A 63 -5.57 1.96 8.88
N PHE A 64 -5.15 2.56 10.00
CA PHE A 64 -5.25 1.96 11.33
C PHE A 64 -5.94 2.91 12.33
N PRO A 65 -7.24 3.22 12.13
CA PRO A 65 -7.93 4.28 12.84
C PRO A 65 -8.16 4.01 14.33
N THR A 66 -8.07 2.76 14.78
CA THR A 66 -8.48 2.35 16.14
C THR A 66 -7.35 1.82 17.02
N CYS A 67 -6.13 1.64 16.50
CA CYS A 67 -5.01 1.14 17.29
C CYS A 67 -4.46 2.21 18.24
N ASP A 68 -3.75 1.78 19.28
CA ASP A 68 -3.15 2.72 20.22
C ASP A 68 -1.97 3.51 19.58
N ALA A 69 -1.51 4.53 20.30
CA ALA A 69 -0.41 5.39 19.88
C ALA A 69 0.92 4.63 19.65
N SER A 70 1.18 3.57 20.41
CA SER A 70 2.42 2.78 20.34
C SER A 70 2.42 1.88 19.10
N GLN A 71 1.29 1.20 18.84
CA GLN A 71 1.05 0.42 17.65
C GLN A 71 1.12 1.30 16.39
N LEU A 72 0.45 2.46 16.41
CA LEU A 72 0.47 3.39 15.29
C LEU A 72 1.90 3.91 15.02
N LEU A 73 2.68 4.19 16.07
CA LEU A 73 4.08 4.59 15.94
C LEU A 73 4.93 3.50 15.29
N ALA A 74 4.80 2.24 15.73
CA ALA A 74 5.53 1.12 15.15
C ALA A 74 5.19 0.94 13.66
N ILE A 75 3.91 1.01 13.31
CA ILE A 75 3.43 0.95 11.93
C ILE A 75 3.96 2.11 11.10
N THR A 76 3.91 3.34 11.62
CA THR A 76 4.39 4.51 10.87
C THR A 76 5.88 4.41 10.59
N LYS A 77 6.68 3.98 11.57
CA LYS A 77 8.12 3.70 11.37
C LYS A 77 8.33 2.62 10.32
N PHE A 78 7.55 1.55 10.37
CA PHE A 78 7.60 0.49 9.36
C PHE A 78 7.30 1.02 7.95
N LEU A 79 6.29 1.90 7.79
CA LEU A 79 5.99 2.53 6.50
C LEU A 79 7.12 3.42 5.99
N ILE A 80 7.85 4.10 6.87
CA ILE A 80 9.05 4.87 6.49
C ILE A 80 10.13 3.94 5.93
N VAL A 81 10.39 2.81 6.60
CA VAL A 81 11.36 1.81 6.11
C VAL A 81 10.92 1.21 4.77
N VAL A 82 9.64 0.88 4.61
CA VAL A 82 9.12 0.38 3.32
C VAL A 82 9.25 1.44 2.23
N LEU A 83 8.98 2.71 2.53
CA LEU A 83 9.14 3.80 1.58
C LEU A 83 10.60 3.91 1.10
N HIS A 84 11.55 3.87 2.03
CA HIS A 84 12.98 3.86 1.72
C HIS A 84 13.35 2.71 0.77
N TRP A 85 12.93 1.49 1.07
CA TRP A 85 13.15 0.32 0.21
C TRP A 85 12.48 0.42 -1.17
N VAL A 86 11.33 1.09 -1.26
CA VAL A 86 10.65 1.36 -2.53
C VAL A 86 11.39 2.40 -3.37
N ASP A 87 11.96 3.43 -2.75
CA ASP A 87 12.74 4.43 -3.45
C ASP A 87 14.15 3.92 -3.80
N ARG A 88 14.69 2.93 -3.06
CA ARG A 88 16.05 2.38 -3.21
C ARG A 88 16.11 0.83 -3.33
N PRO A 89 15.73 0.25 -4.48
CA PRO A 89 15.70 -1.21 -4.65
C PRO A 89 17.08 -1.90 -4.56
N ARG A 90 18.20 -1.20 -4.76
CA ARG A 90 19.55 -1.79 -4.62
C ARG A 90 19.95 -2.09 -3.16
N SER A 91 19.16 -1.63 -2.19
CA SER A 91 19.47 -1.67 -0.76
C SER A 91 18.64 -2.71 0.04
N LEU A 92 17.79 -3.49 -0.65
CA LEU A 92 16.79 -4.39 -0.02
C LEU A 92 17.37 -5.46 0.92
N TYR A 93 18.64 -5.83 0.74
CA TYR A 93 19.36 -6.79 1.60
C TYR A 93 20.45 -6.13 2.46
N ALA A 94 20.89 -4.91 2.13
CA ALA A 94 21.88 -4.18 2.92
C ALA A 94 21.25 -3.52 4.16
N ASP A 95 19.93 -3.29 4.12
CA ASP A 95 19.21 -2.48 5.10
C ASP A 95 18.26 -3.28 5.99
N GLU A 96 18.53 -4.58 6.22
CA GLU A 96 17.73 -5.37 7.17
C GLU A 96 17.73 -4.74 8.57
N GLU A 97 18.88 -4.18 8.96
CA GLU A 97 19.10 -3.51 10.23
C GLU A 97 18.12 -2.33 10.46
N MET A 98 17.53 -1.77 9.41
CA MET A 98 16.55 -0.69 9.54
C MET A 98 15.21 -1.16 10.14
N LEU A 99 14.83 -2.41 9.87
CA LEU A 99 13.62 -3.01 10.44
C LEU A 99 13.87 -3.53 11.87
N ASP A 100 15.10 -3.90 12.21
CA ASP A 100 15.44 -4.56 13.47
C ASP A 100 15.02 -3.81 14.74
N PRO A 101 15.20 -2.48 14.85
CA PRO A 101 14.70 -1.72 16.00
C PRO A 101 13.17 -1.77 16.12
N ILE A 102 12.46 -1.80 14.98
CA ILE A 102 11.00 -1.90 14.95
C ILE A 102 10.56 -3.32 15.33
N TRP A 103 11.21 -4.31 14.71
CA TRP A 103 10.94 -5.73 14.92
C TRP A 103 11.16 -6.14 16.37
N THR A 104 12.34 -5.86 16.91
CA THR A 104 12.74 -6.32 18.24
C THR A 104 11.96 -5.61 19.34
N LYS A 105 11.69 -4.30 19.18
CA LYS A 105 11.01 -3.51 20.20
C LYS A 105 9.50 -3.63 20.18
N TYR A 106 8.89 -3.68 19.00
CA TYR A 106 7.43 -3.58 18.86
C TYR A 106 6.81 -4.89 18.36
N LEU A 107 7.24 -5.40 17.21
CA LEU A 107 6.53 -6.48 16.52
C LEU A 107 6.75 -7.84 17.19
N ARG A 108 8.00 -8.26 17.40
CA ARG A 108 8.35 -9.59 17.92
C ARG A 108 7.77 -9.87 19.33
N PRO A 109 7.78 -8.94 20.30
CA PRO A 109 7.28 -9.21 21.64
C PRO A 109 5.75 -9.30 21.73
N THR A 110 5.03 -8.71 20.79
CA THR A 110 3.56 -8.52 20.87
C THR A 110 2.79 -9.33 19.83
N THR A 111 3.47 -10.01 18.91
CA THR A 111 2.86 -10.84 17.87
C THR A 111 3.15 -12.32 18.07
N ARG A 112 2.25 -13.17 17.56
CA ARG A 112 2.37 -14.62 17.64
C ARG A 112 3.32 -15.19 16.57
N ARG A 113 3.85 -16.39 16.81
CA ARG A 113 4.82 -17.04 15.90
C ARG A 113 4.29 -17.28 14.49
N ASP A 114 3.02 -17.61 14.35
CA ASP A 114 2.35 -17.80 13.06
C ASP A 114 2.26 -16.48 12.27
N TRP A 115 1.91 -15.38 12.94
CA TRP A 115 1.99 -14.03 12.36
C TRP A 115 3.43 -13.69 11.95
N GLN A 116 4.42 -13.93 12.82
CA GLN A 116 5.83 -13.62 12.55
C GLN A 116 6.35 -14.36 11.31
N LYS A 117 6.08 -15.67 11.20
CA LYS A 117 6.44 -16.47 10.02
C LYS A 117 5.79 -15.94 8.76
N ARG A 118 4.51 -15.58 8.83
CA ARG A 118 3.78 -15.03 7.69
C ARG A 118 4.35 -13.68 7.24
N PHE A 119 4.58 -12.77 8.18
CA PHE A 119 5.15 -11.47 7.88
C PHE A 119 6.54 -11.59 7.25
N GLN A 120 7.40 -12.45 7.80
CA GLN A 120 8.72 -12.75 7.23
C GLN A 120 8.62 -13.31 5.80
N ARG A 121 7.64 -14.18 5.52
CA ARG A 121 7.37 -14.68 4.17
C ARG A 121 6.97 -13.55 3.21
N HIS A 122 6.09 -12.64 3.62
CA HIS A 122 5.70 -11.49 2.80
C HIS A 122 6.85 -10.50 2.59
N LEU A 123 7.69 -10.28 3.61
CA LEU A 123 8.90 -9.46 3.51
C LEU A 123 9.91 -10.06 2.52
N ALA A 124 10.18 -11.36 2.59
CA ALA A 124 11.06 -12.05 1.66
C ALA A 124 10.53 -11.99 0.22
N ALA A 125 9.23 -12.22 0.03
CA ALA A 125 8.59 -12.11 -1.28
C ALA A 125 8.67 -10.69 -1.85
N PHE A 126 8.41 -9.66 -1.02
CA PHE A 126 8.55 -8.26 -1.41
C PHE A 126 9.96 -7.95 -1.92
N ARG A 127 10.99 -8.32 -1.16
CA ARG A 127 12.40 -8.06 -1.54
C ARG A 127 12.77 -8.76 -2.85
N LEU A 128 12.43 -10.04 -2.97
CA LEU A 128 12.71 -10.83 -4.18
C LEU A 128 12.05 -10.21 -5.41
N LYS A 129 10.75 -9.90 -5.32
CA LYS A 129 9.95 -9.41 -6.44
C LYS A 129 10.28 -7.96 -6.81
N ARG A 130 10.70 -7.15 -5.83
CA ARG A 130 11.28 -5.82 -6.09
C ARG A 130 12.62 -5.89 -6.82
N ALA A 131 13.52 -6.79 -6.41
CA ALA A 131 14.79 -6.98 -7.08
C ALA A 131 14.60 -7.43 -8.54
N LEU A 132 13.69 -8.39 -8.76
CA LEU A 132 13.31 -8.83 -10.11
C LEU A 132 12.74 -7.68 -10.95
N SER A 133 11.78 -6.92 -10.41
CA SER A 133 11.20 -5.76 -11.11
C SER A 133 12.24 -4.69 -11.48
N ALA A 134 13.23 -4.45 -10.61
CA ALA A 134 14.32 -3.52 -10.90
C ALA A 134 15.27 -4.06 -11.99
N GLN A 135 15.53 -5.38 -12.00
CA GLN A 135 16.31 -6.03 -13.04
C GLN A 135 15.61 -5.97 -14.40
N ASP A 136 14.32 -6.30 -14.45
CA ASP A 136 13.52 -6.24 -15.69
C ASP A 136 13.49 -4.81 -16.25
N ALA A 137 13.27 -3.82 -15.38
CA ALA A 137 13.30 -2.40 -15.75
C ALA A 137 14.67 -1.98 -16.33
N ALA A 138 15.78 -2.45 -15.73
CA ALA A 138 17.12 -2.16 -16.23
C ALA A 138 17.41 -2.77 -17.62
N HIS A 139 16.73 -3.87 -17.98
CA HIS A 139 16.82 -4.50 -19.30
C HIS A 139 15.72 -4.05 -20.27
N GLY A 140 14.86 -3.10 -19.88
CA GLY A 140 13.75 -2.61 -20.71
C GLY A 140 12.65 -3.65 -20.93
N VAL A 141 12.54 -4.67 -20.08
CA VAL A 141 11.50 -5.70 -20.18
C VAL A 141 10.19 -5.13 -19.65
N VAL A 142 9.16 -5.11 -20.49
CA VAL A 142 7.78 -4.80 -20.08
C VAL A 142 6.98 -6.10 -20.06
N PRO A 143 6.55 -6.59 -18.88
CA PRO A 143 5.77 -7.81 -18.78
C PRO A 143 4.36 -7.63 -19.38
N ASP A 144 3.70 -8.74 -19.70
CA ASP A 144 2.26 -8.77 -19.90
C ASP A 144 1.51 -8.47 -18.58
N LEU A 145 0.22 -8.20 -18.68
CA LEU A 145 -0.66 -7.75 -17.62
C LEU A 145 -0.82 -8.81 -16.52
N GLU A 146 -0.94 -10.08 -16.89
CA GLU A 146 -1.08 -11.17 -15.93
C GLU A 146 0.21 -11.31 -15.10
N SER A 147 1.34 -11.43 -15.79
CA SER A 147 2.67 -11.47 -15.17
C SER A 147 2.94 -10.24 -14.31
N TYR A 148 2.54 -9.05 -14.78
CA TYR A 148 2.70 -7.80 -14.05
C TYR A 148 1.87 -7.79 -12.77
N VAL A 149 0.59 -8.16 -12.83
CA VAL A 149 -0.30 -8.16 -11.67
C VAL A 149 0.25 -9.09 -10.58
N ASP A 150 0.72 -10.28 -10.95
CA ASP A 150 1.31 -11.23 -10.01
C ASP A 150 2.62 -10.73 -9.39
N LEU A 151 3.52 -10.19 -10.21
CA LEU A 151 4.75 -9.55 -9.74
C LEU A 151 4.44 -8.40 -8.77
N ARG A 152 3.48 -7.54 -9.14
CA ARG A 152 3.14 -6.31 -8.44
C ARG A 152 2.51 -6.56 -7.07
N ARG A 153 1.71 -7.63 -6.92
CA ARG A 153 1.10 -8.03 -5.64
C ARG A 153 2.14 -8.21 -4.53
N ASP A 154 3.29 -8.78 -4.86
CA ASP A 154 4.38 -8.96 -3.90
C ASP A 154 5.32 -7.74 -3.86
N ALA A 155 5.66 -7.16 -5.02
CA ALA A 155 6.58 -6.03 -5.09
C ALA A 155 6.02 -4.71 -4.55
N SER A 156 4.72 -4.63 -4.22
CA SER A 156 4.09 -3.41 -3.70
C SER A 156 4.30 -3.13 -2.22
N GLY A 157 4.62 -4.16 -1.43
CA GLY A 157 4.64 -4.07 0.03
C GLY A 157 3.24 -4.03 0.67
N VAL A 158 2.16 -4.06 -0.13
CA VAL A 158 0.79 -3.99 0.40
C VAL A 158 0.46 -5.22 1.26
N LYS A 159 0.93 -6.42 0.91
CA LYS A 159 0.75 -7.60 1.78
C LYS A 159 1.30 -7.40 3.19
N MET A 160 2.43 -6.71 3.33
CA MET A 160 3.00 -6.39 4.64
C MET A 160 2.19 -5.32 5.38
N LEU A 161 1.65 -4.31 4.67
CA LEU A 161 0.67 -3.36 5.23
C LEU A 161 -0.57 -4.10 5.76
N LEU A 162 -1.12 -5.06 5.00
CA LEU A 162 -2.30 -5.83 5.42
C LEU A 162 -2.00 -6.80 6.58
N ASP A 163 -0.75 -7.24 6.76
CA ASP A 163 -0.35 -7.99 7.96
C ASP A 163 -0.37 -7.12 9.23
N MET A 164 -0.13 -5.82 9.10
CA MET A 164 -0.18 -4.89 10.23
C MET A 164 -1.59 -4.75 10.81
N ILE A 165 -2.65 -5.12 10.09
CA ILE A 165 -4.03 -5.09 10.63
C ILE A 165 -4.14 -6.01 11.85
N VAL A 166 -3.56 -7.21 11.79
CA VAL A 166 -3.57 -8.16 12.91
C VAL A 166 -2.79 -7.60 14.10
N TYR A 167 -1.64 -6.97 13.84
CA TYR A 167 -0.83 -6.31 14.87
C TYR A 167 -1.55 -5.12 15.51
N ALA A 168 -2.14 -4.24 14.69
CA ALA A 168 -2.85 -3.03 15.09
C ALA A 168 -4.10 -3.34 15.91
N GLY A 169 -4.85 -4.38 15.54
CA GLY A 169 -6.06 -4.79 16.24
C GLY A 169 -5.82 -5.77 17.40
N GLY A 170 -4.60 -6.27 17.59
CA GLY A 170 -4.33 -7.35 18.55
C GLY A 170 -5.10 -8.64 18.22
N LEU A 171 -5.39 -8.87 16.94
CA LEU A 171 -6.31 -9.92 16.49
C LEU A 171 -5.66 -11.31 16.60
N HIS A 172 -6.47 -12.33 16.84
CA HIS A 172 -6.08 -13.72 16.75
C HIS A 172 -6.80 -14.41 15.58
N ILE A 173 -6.07 -14.60 14.47
CA ILE A 173 -6.59 -15.34 13.32
C ILE A 173 -5.70 -16.57 13.10
N PRO A 174 -6.17 -17.79 13.44
CA PRO A 174 -5.41 -19.01 13.20
C PRO A 174 -5.05 -19.17 11.73
N GLN A 175 -3.96 -19.90 11.46
CA GLN A 175 -3.46 -20.06 10.10
C GLN A 175 -4.48 -20.67 9.13
N TYR A 176 -5.31 -21.62 9.57
CA TYR A 176 -6.32 -22.24 8.70
C TYR A 176 -7.45 -21.25 8.32
N VAL A 177 -7.82 -20.35 9.23
CA VAL A 177 -8.78 -19.26 8.96
C VAL A 177 -8.13 -18.22 8.06
N TYR A 178 -6.90 -17.82 8.37
CA TYR A 178 -6.16 -16.86 7.57
C TYR A 178 -6.02 -17.37 6.13
N GLU A 179 -5.64 -18.62 5.92
CA GLU A 179 -5.43 -19.22 4.59
C GLU A 179 -6.74 -19.66 3.91
N HIS A 180 -7.89 -19.50 4.55
CA HIS A 180 -9.18 -19.84 3.95
C HIS A 180 -9.40 -19.08 2.63
N PRO A 181 -9.86 -19.73 1.54
CA PRO A 181 -9.97 -19.11 0.22
C PRO A 181 -10.80 -17.81 0.20
N ALA A 182 -11.88 -17.74 0.98
CA ALA A 182 -12.73 -16.54 1.04
C ALA A 182 -11.98 -15.32 1.61
N LEU A 183 -11.22 -15.51 2.71
CA LEU A 183 -10.45 -14.43 3.32
C LEU A 183 -9.20 -14.08 2.49
N ARG A 184 -8.63 -15.07 1.79
CA ARG A 184 -7.54 -14.84 0.82
C ARG A 184 -7.99 -13.94 -0.33
N ARG A 185 -9.16 -14.21 -0.93
CA ARG A 185 -9.73 -13.38 -2.00
C ARG A 185 -9.90 -11.92 -1.58
N LEU A 186 -10.43 -11.67 -0.37
CA LEU A 186 -10.55 -10.31 0.15
C LEU A 186 -9.20 -9.59 0.28
N ARG A 187 -8.15 -10.29 0.73
CA ARG A 187 -6.80 -9.71 0.79
C ARG A 187 -6.22 -9.44 -0.59
N GLU A 188 -6.47 -10.33 -1.54
CA GLU A 188 -6.03 -10.16 -2.94
C GLU A 188 -6.75 -8.96 -3.59
N ASP A 189 -8.06 -8.84 -3.41
CA ASP A 189 -8.85 -7.71 -3.87
C ASP A 189 -8.33 -6.39 -3.28
N ALA A 190 -8.15 -6.33 -1.95
CA ALA A 190 -7.60 -5.15 -1.28
C ALA A 190 -6.19 -4.79 -1.79
N ALA A 191 -5.32 -5.79 -1.96
CA ALA A 191 -3.97 -5.59 -2.48
C ALA A 191 -3.97 -5.05 -3.91
N ASN A 192 -4.83 -5.59 -4.77
CA ASN A 192 -4.96 -5.15 -6.16
C ASN A 192 -5.49 -3.72 -6.25
N ILE A 193 -6.57 -3.39 -5.52
CA ILE A 193 -7.15 -2.04 -5.47
C ILE A 193 -6.09 -1.01 -5.08
N ILE A 194 -5.36 -1.26 -3.99
CA ILE A 194 -4.34 -0.35 -3.48
C ILE A 194 -3.16 -0.22 -4.46
N ALA A 195 -2.64 -1.35 -4.97
CA ALA A 195 -1.48 -1.35 -5.85
C ALA A 195 -1.78 -0.65 -7.19
N TRP A 196 -2.90 -0.96 -7.81
CA TRP A 196 -3.28 -0.38 -9.10
C TRP A 196 -3.59 1.11 -8.98
N SER A 197 -4.30 1.54 -7.93
CA SER A 197 -4.56 2.97 -7.71
C SER A 197 -3.25 3.75 -7.51
N THR A 198 -2.29 3.15 -6.80
CA THR A 198 -0.94 3.72 -6.62
C THR A 198 -0.19 3.82 -7.95
N ASP A 199 -0.31 2.81 -8.82
CA ASP A 199 0.33 2.81 -10.14
C ASP A 199 -0.24 3.90 -11.05
N VAL A 200 -1.55 4.12 -11.02
CA VAL A 200 -2.20 5.20 -11.76
C VAL A 200 -1.71 6.57 -11.27
N ALA A 201 -1.62 6.78 -9.95
CA ALA A 201 -1.07 8.02 -9.39
C ALA A 201 0.42 8.20 -9.74
N ALA A 202 1.21 7.12 -9.70
CA ALA A 202 2.62 7.14 -10.03
C ALA A 202 2.89 7.44 -11.52
N PHE A 203 2.05 6.93 -12.42
CA PHE A 203 2.18 7.17 -13.87
C PHE A 203 2.12 8.66 -14.21
N ALA A 204 1.28 9.43 -13.52
CA ALA A 204 1.18 10.89 -13.74
C ALA A 204 2.52 11.61 -13.53
N ARG A 205 3.36 11.13 -12.60
CA ARG A 205 4.66 11.73 -12.28
C ARG A 205 5.84 11.06 -12.98
N ARG A 206 5.73 9.78 -13.32
CA ARG A 206 6.81 8.97 -13.91
C ARG A 206 6.24 8.10 -15.05
N PRO A 207 5.84 8.70 -16.19
CA PRO A 207 5.18 7.98 -17.29
C PRO A 207 6.08 6.93 -17.95
N ASN A 208 7.40 7.12 -17.85
CA ASN A 208 8.40 6.19 -18.38
C ASN A 208 8.76 5.03 -17.42
N SER A 209 8.15 4.98 -16.23
CA SER A 209 8.33 3.85 -15.31
C SER A 209 7.42 2.67 -15.67
N ILE A 210 7.81 1.45 -15.30
CA ILE A 210 6.94 0.28 -15.42
C ILE A 210 5.86 0.37 -14.34
N ASN A 211 4.62 0.57 -14.77
CA ASN A 211 3.41 0.61 -13.96
C ASN A 211 2.22 -0.03 -14.72
N LEU A 212 1.07 -0.18 -14.05
CA LEU A 212 -0.11 -0.75 -14.70
C LEU A 212 -0.49 -0.03 -16.01
N ILE A 213 -0.38 1.29 -16.06
CA ILE A 213 -0.72 2.08 -17.26
C ILE A 213 0.23 1.74 -18.41
N SER A 214 1.55 1.72 -18.16
CA SER A 214 2.54 1.39 -19.20
C SER A 214 2.35 -0.04 -19.73
N VAL A 215 1.99 -0.99 -18.87
CA VAL A 215 1.73 -2.38 -19.26
C VAL A 215 0.48 -2.48 -20.15
N LEU A 216 -0.61 -1.81 -19.76
CA LEU A 216 -1.84 -1.75 -20.57
C LEU A 216 -1.61 -1.08 -21.93
N MET A 217 -0.80 -0.01 -21.97
CA MET A 217 -0.40 0.63 -23.23
C MET A 217 0.41 -0.32 -24.11
N ASN A 218 1.35 -1.08 -23.54
CA ASN A 218 2.20 -1.99 -24.30
C ASN A 218 1.42 -3.19 -24.85
N GLU A 219 0.70 -3.92 -24.00
CA GLU A 219 0.02 -5.17 -24.36
C GLU A 219 -1.23 -4.91 -25.21
N ARG A 220 -2.07 -3.95 -24.82
CA ARG A 220 -3.37 -3.70 -25.49
C ARG A 220 -3.32 -2.59 -26.52
N ARG A 221 -2.13 -2.00 -26.75
CA ARG A 221 -1.92 -0.86 -27.66
C ARG A 221 -2.83 0.34 -27.34
N TYR A 222 -3.14 0.52 -26.07
CA TYR A 222 -3.97 1.63 -25.61
C TYR A 222 -3.20 2.96 -25.59
N THR A 223 -3.92 4.05 -25.83
CA THR A 223 -3.43 5.40 -25.51
C THR A 223 -3.33 5.57 -23.99
N PRO A 224 -2.54 6.54 -23.48
CA PRO A 224 -2.50 6.83 -22.04
C PRO A 224 -3.88 7.03 -21.41
N GLN A 225 -4.80 7.72 -22.11
CA GLN A 225 -6.16 7.91 -21.63
C GLN A 225 -6.97 6.61 -21.60
N ALA A 226 -6.89 5.78 -22.65
CA ALA A 226 -7.59 4.50 -22.70
C ALA A 226 -7.07 3.52 -21.63
N ALA A 227 -5.75 3.50 -21.40
CA ALA A 227 -5.14 2.73 -20.34
C ALA A 227 -5.56 3.22 -18.94
N SER A 228 -5.63 4.53 -18.72
CA SER A 228 -6.11 5.12 -17.46
C SER A 228 -7.57 4.76 -17.17
N HIS A 229 -8.45 4.84 -18.17
CA HIS A 229 -9.83 4.37 -18.05
C HIS A 229 -9.91 2.87 -17.76
N CYS A 230 -9.11 2.05 -18.45
CA CYS A 230 -9.08 0.61 -18.21
C CYS A 230 -8.64 0.27 -16.78
N ALA A 231 -7.60 0.93 -16.26
CA ALA A 231 -7.17 0.77 -14.88
C ALA A 231 -8.24 1.21 -13.86
N GLY A 232 -8.95 2.30 -14.14
CA GLY A 232 -10.10 2.74 -13.33
C GLY A 232 -11.22 1.70 -13.28
N ASN A 233 -11.54 1.07 -14.41
CA ASN A 233 -12.53 -0.01 -14.46
C ASN A 233 -12.06 -1.25 -13.70
N LEU A 234 -10.79 -1.65 -13.84
CA LEU A 234 -10.22 -2.76 -13.05
C LEU A 234 -10.35 -2.52 -11.54
N VAL A 235 -10.06 -1.31 -11.07
CA VAL A 235 -10.24 -0.97 -9.65
C VAL A 235 -11.72 -1.01 -9.25
N LYS A 236 -12.62 -0.44 -10.05
CA LYS A 236 -14.06 -0.44 -9.79
C LYS A 236 -14.62 -1.86 -9.71
N ASP A 237 -14.27 -2.72 -10.65
CA ASP A 237 -14.74 -4.10 -10.71
C ASP A 237 -14.20 -4.91 -9.52
N THR A 238 -12.94 -4.69 -9.14
CA THR A 238 -12.37 -5.34 -7.94
C THR A 238 -12.99 -4.85 -6.64
N ILE A 239 -13.42 -3.58 -6.54
CA ILE A 239 -14.22 -3.10 -5.40
C ILE A 239 -15.56 -3.86 -5.33
N ALA A 240 -16.25 -4.04 -6.46
CA ALA A 240 -17.49 -4.82 -6.50
C ALA A 240 -17.27 -6.30 -6.09
N ASN A 241 -16.16 -6.91 -6.54
CA ASN A 241 -15.77 -8.25 -6.14
C ASN A 241 -15.48 -8.33 -4.63
N PHE A 242 -14.74 -7.37 -4.07
CA PHE A 242 -14.48 -7.30 -2.63
C PHE A 242 -15.78 -7.31 -1.83
N LEU A 243 -16.75 -6.46 -2.21
CA LEU A 243 -18.04 -6.37 -1.51
C LEU A 243 -18.85 -7.68 -1.63
N THR A 244 -18.83 -8.31 -2.79
CA THR A 244 -19.50 -9.61 -3.01
C THR A 244 -18.85 -10.73 -2.19
N ASN A 245 -17.52 -10.75 -2.16
CA ASN A 245 -16.73 -11.71 -1.37
C ASN A 245 -16.92 -11.49 0.14
N GLU A 246 -17.04 -10.23 0.59
CA GLU A 246 -17.31 -9.86 1.98
C GLU A 246 -18.70 -10.32 2.40
N ALA A 247 -19.72 -10.09 1.58
CA ALA A 247 -21.08 -10.54 1.84
C ALA A 247 -21.22 -12.08 1.86
N SER A 248 -20.33 -12.79 1.17
CA SER A 248 -20.33 -14.26 1.06
C SER A 248 -19.35 -14.94 2.02
N LEU A 249 -18.81 -14.21 3.00
CA LEU A 249 -17.85 -14.77 3.94
C LEU A 249 -18.52 -15.82 4.84
N PRO A 250 -17.98 -17.04 4.95
CA PRO A 250 -18.53 -18.04 5.85
C PRO A 250 -18.28 -17.64 7.32
N SER A 251 -19.04 -18.24 8.23
CA SER A 251 -18.69 -18.19 9.65
C SER A 251 -17.47 -19.06 9.93
N PHE A 252 -16.62 -18.56 10.82
CA PHE A 252 -15.45 -19.23 11.38
C PHE A 252 -15.62 -19.47 12.89
N GLU A 253 -16.87 -19.53 13.36
CA GLU A 253 -17.24 -19.83 14.75
C GLU A 253 -16.54 -18.86 15.72
N ASP A 254 -15.64 -19.37 16.57
CA ASP A 254 -14.90 -18.61 17.59
C ASP A 254 -14.10 -17.43 17.01
N TRP A 255 -13.76 -17.46 15.71
CA TRP A 255 -12.91 -16.47 15.06
C TRP A 255 -13.70 -15.35 14.37
N ASP A 256 -15.03 -15.39 14.38
CA ASP A 256 -15.88 -14.47 13.64
C ASP A 256 -15.66 -12.99 14.00
N LEU A 257 -15.41 -12.69 15.27
CA LEU A 257 -15.15 -11.32 15.72
C LEU A 257 -13.83 -10.79 15.14
N ASP A 258 -12.75 -11.56 15.25
CA ASP A 258 -11.43 -11.17 14.76
C ASP A 258 -11.38 -11.14 13.22
N VAL A 259 -12.10 -12.05 12.56
CA VAL A 259 -12.24 -12.04 11.10
C VAL A 259 -12.99 -10.79 10.64
N ARG A 260 -14.11 -10.42 11.28
CA ARG A 260 -14.82 -9.17 10.95
C ARG A 260 -13.95 -7.94 11.19
N ALA A 261 -13.20 -7.90 12.29
CA ALA A 261 -12.28 -6.81 12.57
C ALA A 261 -11.16 -6.72 11.50
N TYR A 262 -10.63 -7.86 11.06
CA TYR A 262 -9.63 -7.90 10.00
C TYR A 262 -10.17 -7.44 8.65
N VAL A 263 -11.37 -7.89 8.26
CA VAL A 263 -12.03 -7.44 7.03
C VAL A 263 -12.33 -5.95 7.09
N ARG A 264 -12.74 -5.41 8.25
CA ARG A 264 -12.87 -3.96 8.42
C ARG A 264 -11.52 -3.24 8.26
N GLY A 265 -10.44 -3.80 8.79
CA GLY A 265 -9.09 -3.27 8.57
C GLY A 265 -8.66 -3.26 7.10
N LEU A 266 -9.09 -4.24 6.30
CA LEU A 266 -8.88 -4.21 4.84
C LEU A 266 -9.60 -3.01 4.21
N ARG A 267 -10.85 -2.76 4.62
CA ARG A 267 -11.65 -1.61 4.17
C ARG A 267 -11.00 -0.28 4.53
N ASP A 268 -10.50 -0.16 5.77
CA ASP A 268 -9.80 1.04 6.22
C ASP A 268 -8.48 1.23 5.45
N CYS A 269 -7.73 0.16 5.15
CA CYS A 269 -6.51 0.25 4.34
C CYS A 269 -6.79 0.70 2.89
N ILE A 270 -7.88 0.22 2.28
CA ILE A 270 -8.33 0.67 0.95
C ILE A 270 -8.67 2.16 1.01
N ALA A 271 -9.56 2.56 1.92
CA ALA A 271 -10.02 3.95 2.02
C ALA A 271 -8.88 4.89 2.37
N GLY A 272 -8.05 4.53 3.35
CA GLY A 272 -6.93 5.33 3.79
C GLY A 272 -5.89 5.52 2.69
N THR A 273 -5.53 4.46 1.96
CA THR A 273 -4.54 4.59 0.88
C THR A 273 -5.08 5.43 -0.27
N LEU A 274 -6.30 5.16 -0.75
CA LEU A 274 -6.86 5.87 -1.90
C LEU A 274 -7.04 7.38 -1.64
N ASN A 275 -7.38 7.77 -0.41
CA ASN A 275 -7.42 9.18 -0.02
C ASN A 275 -6.00 9.74 0.14
N TRP A 276 -5.08 9.01 0.78
CA TRP A 276 -3.69 9.44 0.97
C TRP A 276 -2.95 9.72 -0.33
N LEU A 277 -3.24 9.01 -1.43
CA LEU A 277 -2.64 9.25 -2.75
C LEU A 277 -2.80 10.70 -3.24
N TYR A 278 -3.87 11.39 -2.81
CA TYR A 278 -4.15 12.79 -3.15
C TYR A 278 -3.75 13.76 -2.04
N GLU A 279 -3.24 13.28 -0.91
CA GLU A 279 -2.77 14.11 0.20
C GLU A 279 -1.24 14.21 0.21
N THR A 280 -0.57 13.15 -0.23
CA THR A 280 0.88 13.08 -0.30
C THR A 280 1.45 13.90 -1.46
N GLU A 281 2.57 14.57 -1.23
CA GLU A 281 3.28 15.31 -2.28
C GLU A 281 4.01 14.37 -3.26
N ARG A 282 4.06 13.06 -2.96
CA ARG A 282 4.78 12.07 -3.77
C ARG A 282 4.25 11.91 -5.19
N PHE A 283 2.97 12.22 -5.44
CA PHE A 283 2.33 12.00 -6.74
C PHE A 283 1.98 13.31 -7.43
N PHE A 284 1.16 14.15 -6.78
CA PHE A 284 0.60 15.35 -7.41
C PHE A 284 1.20 16.66 -6.89
N GLY A 285 2.01 16.63 -5.82
CA GLY A 285 2.62 17.83 -5.24
C GLY A 285 1.60 18.93 -4.95
N GLU A 286 1.91 20.16 -5.36
CA GLU A 286 1.02 21.32 -5.22
C GLU A 286 -0.28 21.21 -6.04
N ALA A 287 -0.31 20.39 -7.10
CA ALA A 287 -1.47 20.22 -7.96
C ALA A 287 -2.53 19.25 -7.39
N ALA A 288 -2.33 18.72 -6.17
CA ALA A 288 -3.17 17.65 -5.64
C ALA A 288 -4.67 18.00 -5.56
N GLU A 289 -5.03 19.22 -5.13
CA GLU A 289 -6.44 19.66 -5.08
C GLU A 289 -7.05 19.87 -6.46
N ASP A 290 -6.27 20.39 -7.41
CA ASP A 290 -6.71 20.55 -8.80
C ASP A 290 -6.95 19.18 -9.46
N VAL A 291 -6.06 18.22 -9.20
CA VAL A 291 -6.20 16.84 -9.69
C VAL A 291 -7.40 16.16 -9.03
N ARG A 292 -7.63 16.38 -7.73
CA ARG A 292 -8.78 15.81 -7.01
C ARG A 292 -10.12 16.34 -7.53
N SER A 293 -10.19 17.64 -7.79
CA SER A 293 -11.42 18.31 -8.23
C SER A 293 -11.71 18.08 -9.72
N SER A 294 -10.70 18.23 -10.58
CA SER A 294 -10.86 18.16 -12.03
C SER A 294 -10.64 16.75 -12.61
N GLY A 295 -9.82 15.94 -11.94
CA GLY A 295 -9.33 14.66 -12.43
C GLY A 295 -8.20 14.78 -13.46
N TRP A 296 -7.82 15.98 -13.90
CA TRP A 296 -6.84 16.16 -14.96
C TRP A 296 -5.41 16.28 -14.43
N VAL A 297 -4.48 15.60 -15.08
CA VAL A 297 -3.03 15.72 -14.86
C VAL A 297 -2.32 15.98 -16.19
N PHE A 298 -1.29 16.81 -16.14
CA PHE A 298 -0.36 16.99 -17.25
C PHE A 298 0.75 15.95 -17.15
N ILE A 299 0.98 15.20 -18.22
CA ILE A 299 2.08 14.25 -18.30
C ILE A 299 3.30 14.98 -18.86
N SER A 300 4.31 15.17 -18.00
CA SER A 300 5.63 15.69 -18.34
C SER A 300 6.50 14.63 -19.02
#